data_AF-A0A519Z1M6-F1
#
_entry.id   AF-A0A519Z1M6-F1
#
_cell.length_a   1.000
_cell.length_b   1.000
_cell.length_c   1.000
_cell.angle_alpha   90.00
_cell.angle_beta   90.00
_cell.angle_gamma   90.00
#
_symmetry.space_group_name_H-M   'P 1'
#
loop_
_entity.id
_entity.type
_entity.pdbx_description
1 polymer ?
#
loop_
_entity_poly.entity_id
_entity_poly.type
_entity_poly.pdbx_seq_one_letter_code
_entity_poly.pdbx_strand_id
1 'polypeptide(L)' 'MVESKLPDIGVSIFSQMTLLAQQTGAINLAQGFPDYDPPLALREALA' A
#
# COMPACT_ATOMS: atom_id res chain seq x y z
N MET A 1 25.99 12.06 12.16
CA MET A 1 24.76 11.39 11.71
C MET A 1 23.61 12.26 12.10
N VAL A 2 22.64 12.48 11.21
CA VAL A 2 21.41 13.20 11.57
C VAL A 2 20.49 12.22 12.27
N GLU A 3 20.11 12.53 13.51
CA GLU A 3 19.15 11.74 14.26
C GLU A 3 17.75 11.95 13.69
N SER A 4 17.01 10.86 13.50
CA SER A 4 15.64 10.92 12.97
C SER A 4 14.75 11.72 13.92
N LYS A 5 13.90 12.58 13.38
CA LYS A 5 12.84 13.25 14.17
C LYS A 5 11.76 12.29 14.65
N LEU A 6 11.75 11.06 14.13
CA LEU A 6 10.80 9.99 14.40
C LEU A 6 11.60 8.68 14.57
N PRO A 7 12.37 8.56 15.68
CA PRO A 7 13.30 7.43 15.85
C PRO A 7 12.58 6.09 16.03
N ASP A 8 11.37 6.10 16.57
CA ASP A 8 10.62 4.89 16.94
C ASP A 8 9.47 4.54 15.99
N ILE A 9 9.35 5.23 14.84
CA ILE A 9 8.33 4.85 13.84
C ILE A 9 8.83 3.65 13.03
N GLY A 10 7.94 2.66 12.87
CA GLY A 10 8.23 1.45 12.11
C GLY A 10 7.25 1.24 10.96
N VAL A 11 7.18 -0.02 10.49
CA VAL A 11 6.23 -0.46 9.47
C VAL A 11 4.79 -0.38 9.98
N SER A 12 3.88 0.11 9.14
CA SER A 12 2.46 0.22 9.48
C SER A 12 1.77 -1.16 9.51
N ILE A 13 0.66 -1.27 10.23
CA ILE A 13 -0.17 -2.48 10.24
C ILE A 13 -0.63 -2.89 8.83
N PHE A 14 -0.90 -1.92 7.95
CA PHE A 14 -1.29 -2.17 6.55
C PHE A 14 -0.17 -2.82 5.74
N SER A 15 1.08 -2.35 5.92
CA SER A 15 2.23 -2.94 5.25
C SER A 15 2.53 -4.36 5.76
N GLN A 16 2.40 -4.59 7.07
CA GLN A 16 2.59 -5.92 7.66
C GLN A 16 1.51 -6.90 7.19
N MET A 17 0.25 -6.49 7.17
CA MET A 17 -0.85 -7.34 6.71
C MET A 17 -0.77 -7.64 5.21
N THR A 18 -0.38 -6.65 4.40
CA THR A 18 -0.16 -6.84 2.96
C THR A 18 0.92 -7.88 2.70
N LEU A 19 2.04 -7.80 3.42
CA LEU A 19 3.12 -8.79 3.32
C LEU A 19 2.66 -10.19 3.72
N LEU A 20 1.93 -10.31 4.84
CA LEU A 20 1.41 -11.59 5.32
C LEU A 20 0.43 -12.22 4.32
N ALA A 21 -0.46 -11.42 3.73
CA ALA A 21 -1.40 -11.89 2.70
C ALA A 21 -0.65 -12.44 1.47
N GLN A 22 0.39 -11.74 1.00
CA GLN A 22 1.24 -12.20 -0.10
C GLN A 22 1.96 -13.52 0.23
N GLN A 23 2.53 -13.63 1.43
CA GLN A 23 3.27 -14.82 1.87
C GLN A 23 2.37 -16.06 2.01
N THR A 24 1.11 -15.87 2.36
CA THR A 24 0.15 -16.95 2.62
C THR A 24 -0.78 -17.24 1.44
N GLY A 25 -0.72 -16.43 0.38
CA GLY A 25 -1.69 -16.49 -0.72
C GLY A 25 -3.11 -16.09 -0.31
N ALA A 26 -3.26 -15.33 0.79
CA ALA A 26 -4.56 -14.85 1.25
C ALA A 26 -5.03 -13.62 0.46
N ILE A 27 -6.34 -13.43 0.41
CA ILE A 27 -6.96 -12.24 -0.19
C ILE A 27 -6.73 -11.05 0.74
N ASN A 28 -6.18 -9.95 0.21
CA ASN A 28 -5.90 -8.74 0.97
C ASN A 28 -7.11 -7.79 0.97
N LEU A 29 -8.05 -7.98 1.90
CA LEU A 29 -9.19 -7.06 2.10
C LEU A 29 -8.84 -5.83 2.95
N ALA A 30 -7.61 -5.72 3.45
CA ALA A 30 -7.15 -4.55 4.22
C ALA A 30 -6.69 -3.39 3.31
N GLN A 31 -6.56 -3.63 2.01
CA GLN A 31 -6.18 -2.63 1.03
C GLN A 31 -7.29 -1.59 0.85
N GLY A 32 -6.96 -0.32 1.06
CA GLY A 32 -7.90 0.80 0.99
C GLY A 32 -8.12 1.37 -0.42
N PHE A 33 -7.76 0.62 -1.46
CA PHE A 33 -7.91 1.05 -2.86
C PHE A 33 -8.44 -0.08 -3.74
N PRO A 34 -9.10 0.24 -4.87
CA PRO A 34 -9.58 -0.77 -5.80
C PRO A 34 -8.45 -1.63 -6.38
N ASP A 35 -8.73 -2.90 -6.61
CA ASP A 35 -7.86 -3.86 -7.30
C ASP A 35 -8.02 -3.83 -8.83
N TYR A 36 -8.70 -2.81 -9.36
CA TYR A 36 -8.92 -2.58 -10.78
C TYR A 36 -8.44 -1.20 -11.21
N ASP A 37 -8.23 -1.05 -12.52
CA ASP A 37 -7.75 0.18 -13.11
C ASP A 37 -8.76 1.34 -12.98
N PRO A 38 -8.31 2.59 -12.80
CA PRO A 38 -9.17 3.76 -12.89
C PRO A 38 -9.87 3.90 -14.25
N PRO A 39 -10.98 4.65 -14.35
CA PRO A 39 -11.68 4.93 -15.60
C PRO A 39 -10.74 5.40 -16.73
N LEU A 40 -10.94 4.86 -17.95
CA LEU A 40 -10.08 5.12 -19.10
C LEU A 40 -9.89 6.62 -19.38
N ALA A 41 -10.96 7.41 -19.33
CA ALA A 41 -10.91 8.85 -19.60
C ALA A 41 -9.95 9.60 -18.65
N LEU A 42 -9.82 9.15 -17.39
CA LEU A 42 -8.87 9.75 -16.44
C LEU A 42 -7.42 9.36 -16.79
N ARG A 43 -7.21 8.14 -17.29
CA ARG A 43 -5.90 7.67 -17.71
C ARG A 43 -5.43 8.38 -18.97
N GLU A 44 -6.33 8.62 -19.92
CA GLU A 44 -6.04 9.35 -21.17
C GLU A 44 -5.73 10.83 -20.93
N ALA A 45 -6.35 11.45 -19.92
CA ALA A 45 -6.12 12.86 -19.57
C ALA A 45 -4.74 13.15 -18.93
N LEU A 46 -3.97 12.13 -18.56
CA LEU A 46 -2.60 12.27 -18.03
C LEU A 46 -1.53 12.46 -19.14
N ALA A 47 -1.90 12.25 -20.41
CA ALA A 47 -1.01 12.25 -21.57
C ALA A 47 -0.61 13.66 -22.05
#